data_AF-A0A939UJB6-F1
#
_entry.id   AF-A0A939UJB6-F1
#
_cell.length_a   1.000
_cell.length_b   1.000
_cell.length_c   1.000
_cell.angle_alpha   90.00
_cell.angle_beta   90.00
_cell.angle_gamma   90.00
#
_symmetry.space_group_name_H-M   'P 1'
#
loop_
_entity.id
_entity.type
_entity.pdbx_description
1 polymer ?
#
loop_
_entity_poly.entity_id
_entity_poly.type
_entity_poly.pdbx_seq_one_letter_code
_entity_poly.pdbx_strand_id
1 'polypeptide(L)'
;LVRIMMDKKGKAFAFRMGLPFYILGGILIAVLNPQMGCPAWVIPIVAFLMGFGFGGAQMIPWMNFPDTLDVAELALGERPTGNYSGMMTLVRKIGGALGVGIIGWVLTGVGYEGYNAATTAADAVAQQNPESTFATDYAKTDSTQIAGFLKDNEAVVSDKLNELAANGKISYDTSDFSVAAVADNVDKVLLTIRLLMGIAIAVLIAFALFSSFQFHLNNKILTRMRYFSEKIKNGEYDELTDEEKQERIDLIKKHYGKYRKEEDEARIAEITAAAKATKEE
;
A
#
# COMPACT_ATOMS: atom_id res chain seq x y z
N LEU A 1 -6.96 -19.61 -5.80
CA LEU A 1 -5.60 -19.72 -6.38
C LEU A 1 -4.48 -19.41 -5.38
N VAL A 2 -4.47 -18.25 -4.73
CA VAL A 2 -3.46 -17.90 -3.70
C VAL A 2 -3.40 -18.93 -2.55
N ARG A 3 -4.55 -19.43 -2.08
CA ARG A 3 -4.65 -20.48 -1.04
C ARG A 3 -4.03 -21.82 -1.48
N ILE A 4 -4.28 -22.25 -2.72
CA ILE A 4 -3.73 -23.51 -3.29
C ILE A 4 -2.21 -23.41 -3.50
N MET A 5 -1.68 -22.21 -3.81
CA MET A 5 -0.24 -21.98 -3.96
C MET A 5 0.49 -21.82 -2.62
N MET A 6 -0.17 -21.24 -1.61
CA MET A 6 0.32 -21.19 -0.23
C MET A 6 0.60 -22.58 0.34
N ASP A 7 -0.28 -23.54 0.06
CA ASP A 7 -0.18 -24.90 0.59
C ASP A 7 0.98 -25.71 -0.04
N LYS A 8 1.44 -25.36 -1.25
CA LYS A 8 2.49 -26.12 -1.96
C LYS A 8 3.90 -25.55 -1.84
N LYS A 9 4.09 -24.24 -1.67
CA LYS A 9 5.44 -23.61 -1.68
C LYS A 9 5.71 -22.57 -0.58
N GLY A 10 4.76 -22.36 0.34
CA GLY A 10 4.93 -21.50 1.51
C GLY A 10 4.50 -20.05 1.28
N LYS A 11 4.12 -19.39 2.38
CA LYS A 11 3.54 -18.02 2.41
C LYS A 11 4.45 -16.96 1.75
N ALA A 12 5.77 -17.11 1.89
CA ALA A 12 6.76 -16.21 1.30
C ALA A 12 6.89 -16.36 -0.24
N PHE A 13 6.64 -17.54 -0.81
CA PHE A 13 6.72 -17.76 -2.26
C PHE A 13 5.53 -17.17 -3.01
N ALA A 14 4.32 -17.25 -2.42
CA ALA A 14 3.13 -16.61 -2.97
C ALA A 14 3.29 -15.08 -3.09
N PHE A 15 3.99 -14.46 -2.13
CA PHE A 15 4.31 -13.03 -2.14
C PHE A 15 5.30 -12.65 -3.25
N ARG A 16 6.40 -13.42 -3.38
CA ARG A 16 7.44 -13.17 -4.38
C ARG A 16 6.95 -13.34 -5.82
N MET A 17 5.88 -14.12 -6.02
CA MET A 17 5.27 -14.28 -7.33
C MET A 17 4.34 -13.11 -7.70
N GLY A 18 3.60 -12.53 -6.75
CA GLY A 18 2.64 -11.45 -7.04
C GLY A 18 3.26 -10.06 -7.24
N LEU A 19 4.37 -9.78 -6.57
CA LEU A 19 5.06 -8.48 -6.68
C LEU A 19 5.60 -8.13 -8.07
N PRO A 20 6.27 -9.04 -8.81
CA PRO A 20 6.73 -8.73 -10.15
C PRO A 20 5.56 -8.43 -11.10
N PHE A 21 4.39 -9.06 -10.94
CA PHE A 21 3.19 -8.71 -11.71
C PHE A 21 2.68 -7.30 -11.39
N TYR A 22 2.79 -6.86 -10.14
CA TYR A 22 2.42 -5.49 -9.78
C TYR A 22 3.42 -4.45 -10.31
N ILE A 23 4.73 -4.73 -10.23
CA ILE A 23 5.77 -3.86 -10.82
C ILE A 23 5.59 -3.77 -12.34
N LEU A 24 5.40 -4.91 -13.01
CA LEU A 24 5.14 -4.95 -14.44
C LEU A 24 3.86 -4.21 -14.80
N GLY A 25 2.78 -4.37 -14.02
CA GLY A 25 1.52 -3.64 -14.22
C GLY A 25 1.68 -2.13 -14.05
N GLY A 26 2.39 -1.68 -13.01
CA GLY A 26 2.67 -0.27 -12.76
C GLY A 26 3.55 0.36 -13.84
N ILE A 27 4.59 -0.35 -14.28
CA ILE A 27 5.45 0.10 -15.39
C ILE A 27 4.66 0.09 -16.70
N LEU A 28 3.87 -0.95 -16.98
CA LEU A 28 3.02 -0.97 -18.18
C LEU A 28 2.01 0.19 -18.15
N ILE A 29 1.36 0.50 -17.03
CA ILE A 29 0.44 1.66 -16.99
C ILE A 29 1.20 2.98 -17.16
N ALA A 30 2.41 3.10 -16.63
CA ALA A 30 3.22 4.30 -16.79
C ALA A 30 3.76 4.49 -18.22
N VAL A 31 4.02 3.40 -18.93
CA VAL A 31 4.56 3.38 -20.31
C VAL A 31 3.44 3.30 -21.36
N LEU A 32 2.30 2.71 -21.03
CA LEU A 32 1.15 2.57 -21.92
C LEU A 32 0.54 3.94 -22.14
N ASN A 33 0.74 4.39 -23.37
CA ASN A 33 0.35 5.69 -23.80
C ASN A 33 -0.89 5.59 -24.70
N PRO A 34 -1.98 6.35 -24.43
CA PRO A 34 -3.05 6.56 -25.41
C PRO A 34 -2.51 7.09 -26.76
N GLN A 35 -1.36 7.77 -26.74
CA GLN A 35 -0.71 8.42 -27.89
C GLN A 35 0.04 7.43 -28.83
N MET A 36 0.23 6.16 -28.45
CA MET A 36 0.89 5.14 -29.31
C MET A 36 -0.08 4.20 -30.04
N GLY A 37 -1.37 4.53 -30.10
CA GLY A 37 -2.37 3.68 -30.76
C GLY A 37 -2.69 2.39 -29.99
N CYS A 38 -2.40 2.36 -28.69
CA CYS A 38 -2.74 1.22 -27.84
C CYS A 38 -4.27 1.04 -27.82
N PRO A 39 -4.78 -0.15 -28.18
CA PRO A 39 -6.21 -0.40 -28.18
C PRO A 39 -6.82 -0.20 -26.79
N ALA A 40 -8.00 0.42 -26.71
CA ALA A 40 -8.68 0.72 -25.45
C ALA A 40 -8.92 -0.50 -24.55
N TRP A 41 -8.89 -1.73 -25.11
CA TRP A 41 -9.01 -2.98 -24.38
C TRP A 41 -7.74 -3.38 -23.59
N VAL A 42 -6.58 -2.80 -23.88
CA VAL A 42 -5.31 -3.14 -23.19
C VAL A 42 -5.30 -2.57 -21.77
N ILE A 43 -5.81 -1.35 -21.58
CA ILE A 43 -5.86 -0.66 -20.27
C ILE A 43 -6.59 -1.50 -19.20
N PRO A 44 -7.82 -2.00 -19.42
CA PRO A 44 -8.50 -2.83 -18.41
C PRO A 44 -7.80 -4.17 -18.15
N ILE A 45 -7.11 -4.75 -19.14
CA ILE A 45 -6.33 -5.99 -18.93
C ILE A 45 -5.12 -5.72 -18.04
N VAL A 46 -4.40 -4.62 -18.26
CA VAL A 46 -3.26 -4.24 -17.42
C VAL A 46 -3.73 -3.84 -16.02
N ALA A 47 -4.84 -3.12 -15.92
CA ALA A 47 -5.47 -2.79 -14.64
C ALA A 47 -5.89 -4.06 -13.88
N PHE A 48 -6.38 -5.09 -14.59
CA PHE A 48 -6.70 -6.38 -14.00
C PHE A 48 -5.45 -7.11 -13.48
N LEU A 49 -4.37 -7.15 -14.27
CA LEU A 49 -3.09 -7.72 -13.86
C LEU A 49 -2.48 -7.00 -12.66
N MET A 50 -2.53 -5.67 -12.66
CA MET A 50 -2.08 -4.85 -11.53
C MET A 50 -2.96 -5.06 -10.30
N GLY A 51 -4.29 -5.10 -10.45
CA GLY A 51 -5.23 -5.38 -9.36
C GLY A 51 -5.00 -6.75 -8.73
N PHE A 52 -4.62 -7.75 -9.52
CA PHE A 52 -4.26 -9.07 -9.02
C PHE A 52 -3.02 -9.05 -8.12
N GLY A 53 -1.97 -8.31 -8.53
CA GLY A 53 -0.78 -8.10 -7.69
C GLY A 53 -1.09 -7.32 -6.41
N PHE A 54 -1.98 -6.32 -6.49
CA PHE A 54 -2.39 -5.49 -5.35
C PHE A 54 -3.04 -6.31 -4.25
N GLY A 55 -3.99 -7.17 -4.64
CA GLY A 55 -4.71 -8.03 -3.70
C GLY A 55 -3.78 -8.99 -2.96
N GLY A 56 -2.74 -9.49 -3.64
CA GLY A 56 -1.70 -10.30 -3.03
C GLY A 56 -0.89 -9.53 -1.98
N ALA A 57 -0.45 -8.31 -2.31
CA ALA A 57 0.35 -7.49 -1.41
C ALA A 57 -0.44 -7.03 -0.16
N GLN A 58 -1.72 -6.68 -0.31
CA GLN A 58 -2.54 -6.19 0.79
C GLN A 58 -2.86 -7.28 1.82
N MET A 59 -2.98 -8.54 1.41
CA MET A 59 -3.38 -9.65 2.30
C MET A 59 -2.25 -10.11 3.24
N ILE A 60 -1.01 -9.77 2.93
CA ILE A 60 0.17 -10.33 3.63
C ILE A 60 0.31 -9.85 5.07
N PRO A 61 0.18 -8.55 5.37
CA PRO A 61 0.22 -8.11 6.75
C PRO A 61 -0.78 -8.87 7.63
N TRP A 62 -1.96 -9.18 7.09
CA TRP A 62 -3.00 -9.94 7.78
C TRP A 62 -2.65 -11.42 7.95
N MET A 63 -1.98 -12.03 6.97
CA MET A 63 -1.51 -13.41 7.06
C MET A 63 -0.33 -13.59 8.01
N ASN A 64 0.52 -12.56 8.13
CA ASN A 64 1.69 -12.57 9.01
C ASN A 64 1.36 -12.16 10.44
N PHE A 65 0.21 -11.50 10.64
CA PHE A 65 -0.27 -11.10 11.96
C PHE A 65 -0.35 -12.25 12.97
N PRO A 66 -1.05 -13.38 12.69
CA PRO A 66 -1.09 -14.50 13.62
C PRO A 66 0.30 -15.11 13.85
N ASP A 67 1.18 -15.09 12.85
CA ASP A 67 2.54 -15.61 12.97
C ASP A 67 3.37 -14.77 13.96
N THR A 68 3.21 -13.45 13.96
CA THR A 68 3.85 -12.57 14.96
C THR A 68 3.27 -12.75 16.37
N LEU A 69 1.98 -13.06 16.48
CA LEU A 69 1.34 -13.34 17.76
C LEU A 69 1.83 -14.66 18.36
N ASP A 70 2.06 -15.68 17.56
CA ASP A 70 2.57 -16.97 18.04
C ASP A 70 4.01 -16.83 18.57
N VAL A 71 4.85 -15.99 17.95
CA VAL A 71 6.20 -15.64 18.46
C VAL A 71 6.10 -14.86 19.77
N ALA A 72 5.18 -13.88 19.84
CA ALA A 72 4.97 -13.08 21.04
C ALA A 72 4.43 -13.94 22.20
N GLU A 73 3.52 -14.86 21.92
CA GLU A 73 2.96 -15.80 22.89
C GLU A 73 4.04 -16.73 23.46
N LEU A 74 4.96 -17.22 22.62
CA LEU A 74 6.07 -18.04 23.09
C LEU A 74 7.01 -17.30 24.05
N ALA A 75 7.23 -16.00 23.83
CA ALA A 75 8.16 -15.17 24.59
C ALA A 75 7.53 -14.47 25.81
N LEU A 76 6.24 -14.17 25.75
CA LEU A 76 5.51 -13.45 26.80
C LEU A 76 4.66 -14.37 27.67
N GLY A 77 4.31 -15.57 27.19
CA GLY A 77 3.37 -16.49 27.85
C GLY A 77 1.90 -16.10 27.67
N GLU A 78 1.65 -14.87 27.20
CA GLU A 78 0.34 -14.30 26.93
C GLU A 78 0.21 -13.95 25.45
N ARG A 79 -1.01 -13.91 24.90
CA ARG A 79 -1.25 -13.52 23.50
C ARG A 79 -1.72 -12.06 23.42
N PRO A 80 -0.82 -11.06 23.28
CA PRO A 80 -1.18 -9.63 23.27
C PRO A 80 -1.81 -9.19 21.93
N THR A 81 -3.00 -9.68 21.63
CA THR A 81 -3.72 -9.44 20.37
C THR A 81 -4.05 -7.96 20.14
N GLY A 82 -4.43 -7.24 21.20
CA GLY A 82 -4.81 -5.83 21.16
C GLY A 82 -3.66 -4.90 20.78
N ASN A 83 -2.54 -4.97 21.51
CA ASN A 83 -1.40 -4.09 21.32
C ASN A 83 -0.78 -4.25 19.92
N TYR A 84 -0.63 -5.50 19.46
CA TYR A 84 -0.08 -5.78 18.14
C TYR A 84 -1.01 -5.32 17.01
N SER A 85 -2.32 -5.54 17.13
CA SER A 85 -3.31 -5.09 16.12
C SER A 85 -3.38 -3.56 16.03
N GLY A 86 -3.34 -2.88 17.19
CA GLY A 86 -3.31 -1.42 17.27
C GLY A 86 -2.06 -0.83 16.60
N MET A 87 -0.87 -1.36 16.92
CA MET A 87 0.39 -0.93 16.30
C MET A 87 0.39 -1.15 14.79
N MET A 88 -0.05 -2.32 14.33
CA MET A 88 -0.14 -2.64 12.91
C MET A 88 -1.03 -1.63 12.16
N THR A 89 -2.20 -1.30 12.73
CA THR A 89 -3.13 -0.34 12.14
C THR A 89 -2.58 1.09 12.17
N LEU A 90 -1.91 1.47 13.25
CA LEU A 90 -1.27 2.78 13.38
C LEU A 90 -0.20 2.98 12.31
N VAL A 91 0.73 2.02 12.17
CA VAL A 91 1.78 2.07 11.15
C VAL A 91 1.19 2.14 9.75
N ARG A 92 0.09 1.40 9.49
CA ARG A 92 -0.62 1.47 8.22
C ARG A 92 -1.21 2.86 7.95
N LYS A 93 -1.84 3.48 8.94
CA LYS A 93 -2.41 4.83 8.80
C LYS A 93 -1.33 5.88 8.60
N ILE A 94 -0.22 5.80 9.34
CA ILE A 94 0.93 6.69 9.17
C ILE A 94 1.52 6.54 7.78
N GLY A 95 1.74 5.31 7.32
CA GLY A 95 2.26 5.04 5.97
C GLY A 95 1.32 5.57 4.87
N GLY A 96 0.01 5.39 5.03
CA GLY A 96 -0.98 5.95 4.11
C GLY A 96 -0.99 7.48 4.09
N ALA A 97 -0.95 8.11 5.26
CA ALA A 97 -0.92 9.57 5.38
C ALA A 97 0.37 10.18 4.79
N LEU A 98 1.53 9.57 5.07
CA LEU A 98 2.80 9.99 4.48
C LEU A 98 2.81 9.80 2.96
N GLY A 99 2.27 8.67 2.47
CA GLY A 99 2.15 8.39 1.05
C GLY A 99 1.33 9.46 0.32
N VAL A 100 0.13 9.76 0.82
CA VAL A 100 -0.73 10.81 0.23
C VAL A 100 -0.12 12.20 0.40
N GLY A 101 0.48 12.50 1.55
CA GLY A 101 1.09 13.80 1.84
C GLY A 101 2.26 14.14 0.91
N ILE A 102 3.17 13.19 0.68
CA ILE A 102 4.31 13.39 -0.24
C ILE A 102 3.81 13.63 -1.67
N ILE A 103 2.81 12.87 -2.11
CA ILE A 103 2.21 13.06 -3.45
C ILE A 103 1.59 14.45 -3.56
N GLY A 104 0.88 14.90 -2.52
CA GLY A 104 0.31 16.25 -2.47
C GLY A 104 1.36 17.34 -2.61
N TRP A 105 2.45 17.28 -1.84
CA TRP A 105 3.53 18.26 -1.92
C TRP A 105 4.22 18.31 -3.29
N VAL A 106 4.43 17.16 -3.93
CA VAL A 106 5.00 17.11 -5.29
C VAL A 106 4.04 17.71 -6.31
N LEU A 107 2.74 17.46 -6.19
CA LEU A 107 1.73 18.00 -7.11
C LEU A 107 1.55 19.52 -6.95
N THR A 108 1.49 20.03 -5.72
CA THR A 108 1.42 21.47 -5.46
C THR A 108 2.67 22.19 -6.00
N GLY A 109 3.87 21.60 -5.84
CA GLY A 109 5.11 22.15 -6.36
C GLY A 109 5.20 22.24 -7.90
N VAL A 110 4.38 21.48 -8.62
CA VAL A 110 4.33 21.47 -10.10
C VAL A 110 3.19 22.35 -10.64
N GLY A 111 2.38 22.95 -9.76
CA GLY A 111 1.25 23.80 -10.18
C GLY A 111 0.01 22.99 -10.61
N TYR A 112 -0.15 21.76 -10.11
CA TYR A 112 -1.28 20.88 -10.44
C TYR A 112 -2.65 21.48 -10.10
N GLU A 113 -2.75 22.27 -9.03
CA GLU A 113 -4.00 22.92 -8.61
C GLU A 113 -4.53 23.87 -9.67
N GLY A 114 -3.63 24.67 -10.25
CA GLY A 114 -3.95 25.58 -11.33
C GLY A 114 -4.26 24.88 -12.65
N TYR A 115 -3.52 23.79 -12.95
CA TYR A 115 -3.85 22.91 -14.07
C TYR A 115 -5.28 22.34 -13.95
N ASN A 116 -5.64 21.78 -12.79
CA ASN A 116 -6.98 21.21 -12.59
C ASN A 116 -8.09 22.23 -12.66
N ALA A 117 -7.87 23.41 -12.08
CA ALA A 117 -8.84 24.49 -12.13
C ALA A 117 -9.10 24.89 -13.59
N ALA A 118 -8.04 25.12 -14.36
CA ALA A 118 -8.12 25.51 -15.76
C ALA A 118 -8.79 24.43 -16.63
N THR A 119 -8.47 23.16 -16.43
CA THR A 119 -9.11 22.06 -17.17
C THR A 119 -10.58 21.90 -16.77
N THR A 120 -10.93 22.06 -15.49
CA THR A 120 -12.33 21.97 -15.03
C THR A 120 -13.20 23.08 -15.63
N ALA A 121 -12.67 24.30 -15.72
CA ALA A 121 -13.35 25.41 -16.37
C ALA A 121 -13.44 25.23 -17.89
N ALA A 122 -12.36 24.74 -18.53
CA ALA A 122 -12.36 24.39 -19.95
C ALA A 122 -13.42 23.34 -20.28
N ASP A 123 -13.55 22.30 -19.44
CA ASP A 123 -14.58 21.26 -19.59
C ASP A 123 -16.00 21.84 -19.47
N ALA A 124 -16.23 22.76 -18.52
CA ALA A 124 -17.52 23.43 -18.35
C ALA A 124 -17.88 24.33 -19.54
N VAL A 125 -16.89 25.01 -20.14
CA VAL A 125 -17.06 25.83 -21.35
C VAL A 125 -17.32 24.96 -22.59
N ALA A 126 -16.61 23.84 -22.72
CA ALA A 126 -16.79 22.89 -23.82
C ALA A 126 -18.17 22.22 -23.80
N GLN A 127 -18.72 21.93 -22.60
CA GLN A 127 -20.07 21.38 -22.46
C GLN A 127 -21.19 22.37 -22.85
N GLN A 128 -20.92 23.68 -22.83
CA GLN A 128 -21.90 24.72 -23.18
C GLN A 128 -21.92 25.06 -24.68
N ASN A 129 -20.88 24.69 -25.46
CA ASN A 129 -20.75 25.01 -26.88
C ASN A 129 -20.64 23.74 -27.77
N PRO A 130 -21.77 23.14 -28.19
CA PRO A 130 -21.78 21.88 -28.93
C PRO A 130 -21.29 21.93 -30.39
N GLU A 131 -20.96 23.11 -30.95
CA GLU A 131 -20.43 23.24 -32.33
C GLU A 131 -18.90 23.32 -32.41
N SER A 132 -18.19 23.39 -31.29
CA SER A 132 -16.72 23.26 -31.27
C SER A 132 -16.36 21.77 -31.24
N THR A 133 -15.59 21.32 -32.23
CA THR A 133 -15.17 19.93 -32.43
C THR A 133 -14.16 19.47 -31.36
N PHE A 134 -14.58 19.45 -30.09
CA PHE A 134 -13.73 19.11 -28.95
C PHE A 134 -14.50 18.42 -27.81
N ALA A 135 -15.84 18.37 -27.90
CA ALA A 135 -16.72 18.05 -26.78
C ALA A 135 -16.98 16.55 -26.53
N THR A 136 -16.05 15.62 -26.74
CA THR A 136 -16.41 14.20 -26.45
C THR A 136 -15.32 13.27 -25.91
N ASP A 137 -14.04 13.63 -25.81
CA ASP A 137 -13.08 12.64 -25.26
C ASP A 137 -11.75 13.25 -24.77
N TYR A 138 -11.78 14.04 -23.69
CA TYR A 138 -10.56 14.49 -23.01
C TYR A 138 -9.68 13.33 -22.52
N ALA A 139 -10.26 12.13 -22.31
CA ALA A 139 -9.51 10.90 -22.01
C ALA A 139 -8.56 10.45 -23.14
N LYS A 140 -8.65 11.05 -24.34
CA LYS A 140 -7.80 10.79 -25.52
C LYS A 140 -7.06 12.03 -26.04
N THR A 141 -7.13 13.16 -25.35
CA THR A 141 -6.68 14.45 -25.88
C THR A 141 -5.22 14.73 -25.51
N ASP A 142 -4.41 15.07 -26.51
CA ASP A 142 -2.97 15.29 -26.40
C ASP A 142 -2.65 16.53 -25.53
N SER A 143 -1.48 16.57 -24.90
CA SER A 143 -1.08 17.70 -24.05
C SER A 143 -1.03 19.02 -24.84
N THR A 144 -0.71 18.92 -26.14
CA THR A 144 -0.77 20.03 -27.11
C THR A 144 -2.20 20.48 -27.44
N GLN A 145 -3.18 19.59 -27.39
CA GLN A 145 -4.59 19.90 -27.63
C GLN A 145 -5.22 20.60 -26.41
N ILE A 146 -4.84 20.20 -25.19
CA ILE A 146 -5.23 20.90 -23.96
C ILE A 146 -4.60 22.30 -23.90
N ALA A 147 -3.30 22.40 -24.20
CA ALA A 147 -2.60 23.69 -24.24
C ALA A 147 -3.15 24.62 -25.34
N GLY A 148 -3.47 24.07 -26.52
CA GLY A 148 -4.07 24.83 -27.62
C GLY A 148 -5.45 25.37 -27.27
N PHE A 149 -6.36 24.54 -26.73
CA PHE A 149 -7.70 24.97 -26.33
C PHE A 149 -7.66 26.06 -25.25
N LEU A 150 -6.74 25.94 -24.28
CA LEU A 150 -6.56 26.93 -23.22
C LEU A 150 -6.03 28.27 -23.75
N LYS A 151 -5.15 28.26 -24.77
CA LYS A 151 -4.67 29.47 -25.44
C LYS A 151 -5.74 30.10 -26.33
N ASP A 152 -6.50 29.28 -27.04
CA ASP A 152 -7.51 29.76 -28.00
C ASP A 152 -8.77 30.31 -27.30
N ASN A 153 -9.09 29.82 -26.08
CA ASN A 153 -10.29 30.21 -25.31
C ASN A 153 -9.97 30.89 -23.98
N GLU A 154 -8.78 31.50 -23.84
CA GLU A 154 -8.25 32.06 -22.59
C GLU A 154 -9.27 32.95 -21.84
N ALA A 155 -9.92 33.90 -22.54
CA ALA A 155 -10.86 34.84 -21.93
C ALA A 155 -12.15 34.18 -21.41
N VAL A 156 -12.67 33.17 -22.14
CA VAL A 156 -13.92 32.48 -21.75
C VAL A 156 -13.65 31.51 -20.60
N VAL A 157 -12.49 30.86 -20.62
CA VAL A 157 -12.05 29.95 -19.56
C VAL A 157 -11.72 30.73 -18.28
N SER A 158 -11.09 31.91 -18.37
CA SER A 158 -10.82 32.77 -17.21
C SER A 158 -12.10 33.28 -16.52
N ASP A 159 -13.12 33.63 -17.30
CA ASP A 159 -14.41 34.07 -16.75
C ASP A 159 -15.13 32.90 -16.04
N LYS A 160 -15.09 31.70 -16.63
CA LYS A 160 -15.67 30.51 -16.01
C LYS A 160 -14.90 30.05 -14.78
N LEU A 161 -13.57 30.21 -14.77
CA LEU A 161 -12.72 30.00 -13.60
C LEU A 161 -13.17 30.89 -12.44
N ASN A 162 -13.34 32.18 -12.67
CA ASN A 162 -13.80 33.12 -11.65
C ASN A 162 -15.21 32.78 -11.14
N GLU A 163 -16.12 32.34 -12.01
CA GLU A 163 -17.46 31.88 -11.62
C GLU A 163 -17.42 30.60 -10.76
N LEU A 164 -16.57 29.63 -11.12
CA LEU A 164 -16.44 28.36 -10.39
C LEU A 164 -15.75 28.55 -9.03
N ALA A 165 -14.79 29.47 -8.95
CA ALA A 165 -14.14 29.87 -7.71
C ALA A 165 -15.12 30.61 -6.78
N ALA A 166 -15.92 31.54 -7.32
CA ALA A 166 -16.95 32.25 -6.57
C ALA A 166 -18.03 31.30 -6.01
N ASN A 167 -18.35 30.23 -6.74
CA ASN A 167 -19.29 29.19 -6.31
C ASN A 167 -18.68 28.15 -5.37
N GLY A 168 -17.41 28.31 -4.96
CA GLY A 168 -16.71 27.40 -4.04
C GLY A 168 -16.45 25.99 -4.59
N LYS A 169 -16.59 25.79 -5.91
CA LYS A 169 -16.38 24.49 -6.57
C LYS A 169 -14.90 24.20 -6.85
N ILE A 170 -14.08 25.24 -6.89
CA ILE A 170 -12.62 25.16 -7.00
C ILE A 170 -12.00 26.08 -5.94
N SER A 171 -10.97 25.59 -5.25
CA SER A 171 -10.22 26.35 -4.26
C SER A 171 -8.89 26.75 -4.87
N TYR A 172 -8.86 27.90 -5.54
CA TYR A 172 -7.65 28.41 -6.17
C TYR A 172 -7.61 29.95 -6.08
N ASP A 173 -6.42 30.52 -5.88
CA ASP A 173 -6.24 31.97 -5.86
C ASP A 173 -6.15 32.52 -7.29
N THR A 174 -7.22 33.14 -7.77
CA THR A 174 -7.32 33.66 -9.14
C THR A 174 -6.50 34.93 -9.39
N SER A 175 -5.88 35.52 -8.36
CA SER A 175 -5.23 36.84 -8.47
C SER A 175 -3.80 36.82 -9.01
N ASP A 176 -3.07 35.70 -8.91
CA ASP A 176 -1.66 35.56 -9.32
C ASP A 176 -1.45 34.66 -10.56
N PHE A 177 -2.52 34.33 -11.31
CA PHE A 177 -2.52 33.19 -12.22
C PHE A 177 -3.15 33.47 -13.60
N SER A 178 -2.42 33.15 -14.68
CA SER A 178 -2.91 33.27 -16.06
C SER A 178 -3.10 31.91 -16.72
N VAL A 179 -4.19 31.76 -17.48
CA VAL A 179 -4.52 30.54 -18.23
C VAL A 179 -3.43 30.23 -19.26
N ALA A 180 -2.82 31.24 -19.87
CA ALA A 180 -1.64 31.09 -20.73
C ALA A 180 -0.43 30.45 -20.03
N ALA A 181 -0.14 30.81 -18.77
CA ALA A 181 0.96 30.21 -18.00
C ALA A 181 0.67 28.74 -17.66
N VAL A 182 -0.60 28.34 -17.52
CA VAL A 182 -1.00 26.94 -17.38
C VAL A 182 -0.77 26.18 -18.66
N ALA A 183 -1.22 26.75 -19.78
CA ALA A 183 -1.10 26.16 -21.10
C ALA A 183 0.36 25.81 -21.44
N ASP A 184 1.30 26.66 -21.03
CA ASP A 184 2.75 26.42 -21.23
C ASP A 184 3.35 25.36 -20.29
N ASN A 185 2.70 25.02 -19.18
CA ASN A 185 3.18 24.05 -18.21
C ASN A 185 2.38 22.74 -18.19
N VAL A 186 1.37 22.58 -19.07
CA VAL A 186 0.56 21.36 -19.20
C VAL A 186 1.43 20.11 -19.36
N ASP A 187 2.42 20.14 -20.24
CA ASP A 187 3.32 19.01 -20.49
C ASP A 187 4.08 18.59 -19.23
N LYS A 188 4.56 19.56 -18.45
CA LYS A 188 5.32 19.31 -17.22
C LYS A 188 4.43 18.69 -16.15
N VAL A 189 3.20 19.18 -16.00
CA VAL A 189 2.22 18.65 -15.04
C VAL A 189 1.84 17.20 -15.40
N LEU A 190 1.47 16.94 -16.66
CA LEU A 190 1.11 15.60 -17.12
C LEU A 190 2.27 14.61 -16.99
N LEU A 191 3.47 15.02 -17.41
CA LEU A 191 4.66 14.18 -17.31
C LEU A 191 4.97 13.85 -15.85
N THR A 192 4.83 14.82 -14.94
CA THR A 192 5.09 14.61 -13.52
C THR A 192 4.11 13.64 -12.90
N ILE A 193 2.80 13.75 -13.20
CA ILE A 193 1.78 12.81 -12.71
C ILE A 193 2.10 11.38 -13.17
N ARG A 194 2.46 11.20 -14.44
CA ARG A 194 2.79 9.88 -15.02
C ARG A 194 4.04 9.28 -14.39
N LEU A 195 5.10 10.08 -14.29
CA LEU A 195 6.37 9.67 -13.71
C LEU A 195 6.21 9.35 -12.21
N LEU A 196 5.40 10.14 -11.50
CA LEU A 196 5.07 9.90 -10.10
C LEU A 196 4.28 8.59 -9.93
N MET A 197 3.27 8.31 -10.75
CA MET A 197 2.54 7.04 -10.71
C MET A 197 3.45 5.84 -11.01
N GLY A 198 4.29 5.91 -12.04
CA GLY A 198 5.16 4.79 -12.43
C GLY A 198 6.32 4.53 -11.47
N ILE A 199 7.09 5.58 -11.16
CA ILE A 199 8.33 5.44 -10.37
C ILE A 199 8.01 5.21 -8.90
N ALA A 200 7.05 5.91 -8.30
CA ALA A 200 6.73 5.71 -6.89
C ALA A 200 6.25 4.27 -6.63
N ILE A 201 5.39 3.74 -7.51
CA ILE A 201 4.92 2.35 -7.44
C ILE A 201 6.09 1.37 -7.57
N ALA A 202 6.96 1.56 -8.57
CA ALA A 202 8.09 0.67 -8.80
C ALA A 202 9.08 0.67 -7.62
N VAL A 203 9.42 1.85 -7.09
CA VAL A 203 10.39 1.99 -5.99
C VAL A 203 9.85 1.41 -4.69
N LEU A 204 8.62 1.75 -4.30
CA LEU A 204 8.02 1.25 -3.06
C LEU A 204 7.88 -0.27 -3.07
N ILE A 205 7.63 -0.86 -4.24
CA ILE A 205 7.39 -2.29 -4.36
C ILE A 205 8.68 -3.06 -4.60
N ALA A 206 9.69 -2.47 -5.21
CA ALA A 206 11.05 -3.00 -5.16
C ALA A 206 11.54 -3.09 -3.71
N PHE A 207 11.26 -2.07 -2.89
CA PHE A 207 11.59 -2.11 -1.45
C PHE A 207 10.79 -3.20 -0.71
N ALA A 208 9.49 -3.35 -1.01
CA ALA A 208 8.69 -4.44 -0.44
C ALA A 208 9.18 -5.84 -0.89
N LEU A 209 9.64 -5.96 -2.15
CA LEU A 209 10.23 -7.20 -2.68
C LEU A 209 11.54 -7.51 -1.99
N PHE A 210 12.38 -6.50 -1.77
CA PHE A 210 13.62 -6.66 -1.01
C PHE A 210 13.34 -7.10 0.43
N SER A 211 12.37 -6.46 1.08
CA SER A 211 11.91 -6.84 2.43
C SER A 211 11.37 -8.28 2.49
N SER A 212 10.75 -8.78 1.42
CA SER A 212 10.32 -10.19 1.30
C SER A 212 11.44 -11.20 1.52
N PHE A 213 12.67 -10.87 1.12
CA PHE A 213 13.81 -11.77 1.29
C PHE A 213 14.27 -11.87 2.75
N GLN A 214 13.94 -10.88 3.58
CA GLN A 214 14.25 -10.87 5.01
C GLN A 214 13.23 -11.65 5.87
N PHE A 215 12.15 -12.18 5.28
CA PHE A 215 11.13 -12.92 6.02
C PHE A 215 11.55 -14.38 6.26
N HIS A 216 11.89 -14.71 7.51
CA HIS A 216 12.45 -16.03 7.92
C HIS A 216 11.49 -16.93 8.70
N LEU A 217 10.19 -16.61 8.77
CA LEU A 217 9.19 -17.45 9.47
C LEU A 217 8.61 -18.50 8.52
N ASN A 218 8.82 -19.78 8.85
CA ASN A 218 8.31 -20.94 8.12
C ASN A 218 7.24 -21.67 8.94
N ASN A 219 6.29 -22.32 8.26
CA ASN A 219 5.20 -23.08 8.91
C ASN A 219 5.70 -24.11 9.95
N LYS A 220 6.83 -24.79 9.68
CA LYS A 220 7.42 -25.75 10.63
C LYS A 220 7.84 -25.11 11.95
N ILE A 221 8.43 -23.92 11.88
CA ILE A 221 8.87 -23.16 13.05
C ILE A 221 7.64 -22.72 13.86
N LEU A 222 6.61 -22.21 13.17
CA LEU A 222 5.36 -21.78 13.82
C LEU A 222 4.64 -22.94 14.51
N THR A 223 4.60 -24.13 13.90
CA THR A 223 4.04 -25.32 14.54
C THR A 223 4.81 -25.70 15.80
N ARG A 224 6.15 -25.62 15.79
CA ARG A 224 6.96 -25.86 17.00
C ARG A 224 6.71 -24.80 18.08
N MET A 225 6.61 -23.52 17.71
CA MET A 225 6.30 -22.46 18.67
C MET A 225 4.93 -22.66 19.32
N ARG A 226 3.91 -23.06 18.55
CA ARG A 226 2.57 -23.39 19.08
C ARG A 226 2.61 -24.59 20.02
N TYR A 227 3.32 -25.65 19.65
CA TYR A 227 3.51 -26.84 20.50
C TYR A 227 4.09 -26.46 21.88
N PHE A 228 5.14 -25.64 21.90
CA PHE A 228 5.73 -25.19 23.16
C PHE A 228 4.80 -24.30 23.98
N SER A 229 4.03 -23.42 23.33
CA SER A 229 3.04 -22.57 24.01
C SER A 229 1.91 -23.39 24.63
N GLU A 230 1.37 -24.38 23.90
CA GLU A 230 0.30 -25.28 24.38
C GLU A 230 0.76 -26.12 25.57
N LYS A 231 1.98 -26.68 25.52
CA LYS A 231 2.53 -27.45 26.65
C LYS A 231 2.66 -26.61 27.92
N ILE A 232 3.07 -25.34 27.81
CA ILE A 232 3.14 -24.42 28.96
C ILE A 232 1.74 -24.12 29.50
N LYS A 233 0.77 -23.83 28.62
CA LYS A 233 -0.62 -23.56 29.02
C LYS A 233 -1.30 -24.75 29.69
N ASN A 234 -0.94 -25.97 29.33
CA ASN A 234 -1.48 -27.18 29.93
C ASN A 234 -0.78 -27.56 31.25
N GLY A 235 0.25 -26.81 31.67
CA GLY A 235 1.05 -27.10 32.86
C GLY A 235 1.97 -28.30 32.71
N GLU A 236 2.27 -28.71 31.47
CA GLU A 236 3.09 -29.86 31.12
C GLU A 236 4.54 -29.44 30.80
N TYR A 237 4.96 -28.26 31.29
CA TYR A 237 6.32 -27.74 31.05
C TYR A 237 7.41 -28.67 31.62
N ASP A 238 7.11 -29.32 32.74
CA ASP A 238 8.01 -30.24 33.43
C ASP A 238 8.23 -31.54 32.64
N GLU A 239 7.32 -31.88 31.72
CA GLU A 239 7.42 -33.06 30.85
C GLU A 239 8.33 -32.83 29.63
N LEU A 240 8.71 -31.59 29.35
CA LEU A 240 9.64 -31.31 28.25
C LEU A 240 11.05 -31.76 28.60
N THR A 241 11.68 -32.40 27.62
CA THR A 241 13.09 -32.76 27.67
C THR A 241 13.98 -31.51 27.70
N ASP A 242 15.19 -31.63 28.24
CA ASP A 242 16.13 -30.50 28.31
C ASP A 242 16.54 -30.00 26.92
N GLU A 243 16.56 -30.88 25.92
CA GLU A 243 16.78 -30.54 24.50
C GLU A 243 15.65 -29.69 23.93
N GLU A 244 14.39 -30.02 24.25
CA GLU A 244 13.23 -29.26 23.79
C GLU A 244 13.11 -27.89 24.47
N LYS A 245 13.48 -27.80 25.75
CA LYS A 245 13.59 -26.52 26.47
C LYS A 245 14.64 -25.62 25.82
N GLN A 246 15.78 -26.20 25.41
CA GLN A 246 16.83 -25.46 24.72
C GLN A 246 16.39 -25.00 23.32
N GLU A 247 15.66 -25.84 22.57
CA GLU A 247 15.09 -25.46 21.27
C GLU A 247 14.13 -24.27 21.40
N ARG A 248 13.28 -24.26 22.43
CA ARG A 248 12.39 -23.12 22.71
C ARG A 248 13.18 -21.83 22.94
N ILE A 249 14.24 -21.88 23.76
CA ILE A 249 15.09 -20.72 24.05
C ILE A 249 15.75 -20.19 22.77
N ASP A 250 16.23 -21.10 21.91
CA ASP A 250 16.86 -20.74 20.65
C ASP A 250 15.84 -20.13 19.66
N LEU A 251 14.60 -20.63 19.64
CA LEU A 251 13.50 -20.04 18.87
C LEU A 251 13.15 -18.63 19.35
N ILE A 252 13.09 -18.39 20.67
CA ILE A 252 12.83 -17.06 21.24
C ILE A 252 13.98 -16.10 20.90
N LYS A 253 15.24 -16.50 21.10
CA LYS A 253 16.41 -15.68 20.76
C LYS A 253 16.42 -15.31 19.28
N LYS A 254 16.12 -16.28 18.40
CA LYS A 254 16.18 -16.09 16.95
C LYS A 254 15.04 -15.22 16.40
N HIS A 255 13.83 -15.33 16.96
CA HIS A 255 12.64 -14.72 16.35
C HIS A 255 12.03 -13.57 17.16
N TYR A 256 12.22 -13.53 18.47
CA TYR A 256 11.81 -12.41 19.32
C TYR A 256 12.98 -11.45 19.62
N GLY A 257 14.23 -11.92 19.48
CA GLY A 257 15.44 -11.11 19.58
C GLY A 257 15.93 -10.81 21.01
N LYS A 258 15.10 -11.01 22.03
CA LYS A 258 15.47 -10.87 23.45
C LYS A 258 14.98 -12.06 24.27
N TYR A 259 15.91 -12.80 24.88
CA TYR A 259 15.57 -13.83 25.85
C TYR A 259 15.95 -13.35 27.26
N ARG A 260 14.96 -13.26 28.15
CA ARG A 260 15.16 -12.90 29.56
C ARG A 260 14.86 -14.11 30.43
N LYS A 261 15.91 -14.82 30.83
CA LYS A 261 15.81 -16.11 31.52
C LYS A 261 14.97 -16.04 32.79
N GLU A 262 15.27 -15.09 33.68
CA GLU A 262 14.60 -14.95 34.98
C GLU A 262 13.10 -14.60 34.84
N GLU A 263 12.75 -13.68 33.94
CA GLU A 263 11.33 -13.33 33.67
C GLU A 263 10.57 -14.50 33.04
N ASP A 264 11.22 -15.25 32.14
CA ASP A 264 10.62 -16.36 31.42
C ASP A 264 10.35 -17.56 32.34
N GLU A 265 11.33 -17.91 33.19
CA GLU A 265 11.19 -18.99 34.18
C GLU A 265 10.11 -18.66 35.22
N ALA A 266 10.05 -17.41 35.70
CA ALA A 266 9.02 -16.96 36.64
C ALA A 266 7.60 -17.04 36.03
N ARG A 267 7.43 -16.61 34.77
CA ARG A 267 6.12 -16.68 34.08
C ARG A 267 5.69 -18.11 33.78
N ILE A 268 6.62 -18.97 33.36
CA ILE A 268 6.32 -20.38 33.12
C ILE A 268 5.83 -21.04 34.41
N ALA A 269 6.46 -20.75 35.54
CA ALA A 269 6.04 -21.25 36.84
C ALA A 269 4.62 -20.77 37.20
N GLU A 270 4.31 -19.48 36.98
CA GLU A 270 2.99 -18.90 37.22
C GLU A 270 1.90 -19.54 36.34
N ILE A 271 2.14 -19.64 35.03
CA ILE A 271 1.18 -20.23 34.07
C ILE A 271 0.98 -21.72 34.37
N THR A 272 2.05 -22.45 34.67
CA THR A 272 1.98 -23.87 35.01
C THR A 272 1.22 -24.11 36.32
N ALA A 273 1.42 -23.26 37.33
CA ALA A 273 0.69 -23.32 38.58
C ALA A 273 -0.81 -23.05 38.38
N ALA A 274 -1.17 -22.03 37.60
CA ALA A 274 -2.55 -21.72 37.27
C ALA A 274 -3.25 -22.85 36.47
N ALA A 275 -2.52 -23.50 35.55
CA ALA A 275 -3.01 -24.63 34.77
C ALA A 275 -3.25 -25.90 35.60
N LYS A 276 -2.41 -26.15 36.61
CA LYS A 276 -2.58 -27.26 37.56
C LYS A 276 -3.78 -27.01 38.49
N ALA A 277 -3.94 -25.78 39.00
CA ALA A 277 -5.06 -25.40 39.86
C ALA A 277 -6.44 -25.54 39.16
N THR A 278 -6.51 -25.27 37.86
CA THR A 278 -7.75 -25.42 37.06
C THR A 278 -8.07 -26.86 36.67
N LYS A 279 -7.14 -27.82 36.81
CA LYS A 279 -7.38 -29.25 36.59
C LYS A 279 -7.83 -29.98 37.87
N GLU A 280 -7.67 -29.34 39.04
CA GLU A 280 -8.01 -29.90 40.35
C GLU A 280 -9.41 -29.49 40.85
N GLU A 281 -10.07 -28.51 40.20
CA GLU A 281 -11.50 -28.16 40.35
C GLU A 281 -12.41 -28.97 39.40
#